data_AF-A0A1A2V1Q5-F1
#
_entry.id   AF-A0A1A2V1Q5-F1
#
_cell.length_a   1.000
_cell.length_b   1.000
_cell.length_c   1.000
_cell.angle_alpha   90.00
_cell.angle_beta   90.00
_cell.angle_gamma   90.00
#
_symmetry.space_group_name_H-M   'P 1'
#
loop_
_entity.id
_entity.type
_entity.pdbx_description
1 polymer ?
#
loop_
_entity_poly.entity_id
_entity_poly.type
_entity_poly.pdbx_seq_one_letter_code
_entity_poly.pdbx_strand_id
1 'polypeptide(L)'
;MRPYHVAIVGSGPSGFFAASSLLKAADGSEDIDVAVDMLEMLPTPWGLVRSGVAPDHPKIKSISKQFEKTAEDPRFRFFGNVVVGEHVQASELAERYDAVVYAVGAQSDRALNIPGEDLPGSVAAVDFVGWYNAHPNFEEATPDLSGARAVVVGNGNVALDVARILVTDPDALGLTDIADHALDSLRPCGVEEVVVLGRRGPLQTAFTTLELRELGDLEGVDVIVDPAQLEGVTDEDAAAAGKTAKQNINVLRGYAQREARPGHRRIVLRFMTSPIEIKGQDRVERIVLGRNELVTDENGRVSAKDTGEREELPVQLVVRSVGYRGVPTPGLPFDEKTATIPNTAGRVAGSRNEYVVGWIKRGPTGVIGTNKKDSQDTVDTLLADLERAKEGGLAEFPDDHADKLAEWLASRQPKLVTSAHWEIIDRHERAAGEPHGRPRVKLPNLTELLRVSHG
;
A
#
# COMPACT_ATOMS: atom_id res chain seq x y z
N MET A 1 -9.49 -27.71 26.80
CA MET A 1 -8.18 -27.17 26.39
C MET A 1 -8.33 -25.66 26.38
N ARG A 2 -7.38 -24.88 26.90
CA ARG A 2 -7.47 -23.41 26.74
C ARG A 2 -7.19 -23.05 25.28
N PRO A 3 -7.80 -21.98 24.73
CA PRO A 3 -7.42 -21.51 23.41
C PRO A 3 -5.98 -20.99 23.41
N TYR A 4 -5.33 -21.06 22.25
CA TYR A 4 -4.11 -20.31 22.00
C TYR A 4 -4.44 -18.84 21.77
N HIS A 5 -3.80 -17.96 22.53
CA HIS A 5 -3.93 -16.53 22.34
C HIS A 5 -2.92 -16.07 21.29
N VAL A 6 -3.42 -15.55 20.16
CA VAL A 6 -2.58 -15.06 19.06
C VAL A 6 -2.86 -13.57 18.83
N ALA A 7 -1.83 -12.75 18.93
CA ALA A 7 -1.89 -11.34 18.53
C ALA A 7 -1.53 -11.19 17.06
N ILE A 8 -2.27 -10.36 16.32
CA ILE A 8 -1.94 -9.95 14.95
C ILE A 8 -1.76 -8.44 14.95
N VAL A 9 -0.56 -7.96 14.60
CA VAL A 9 -0.22 -6.54 14.56
C VAL A 9 -0.35 -6.02 13.13
N GLY A 10 -1.43 -5.29 12.87
CA GLY A 10 -1.81 -4.75 11.57
C GLY A 10 -3.02 -5.45 10.99
N SER A 11 -3.99 -4.65 10.53
CA SER A 11 -5.30 -5.09 10.04
C SER A 11 -5.44 -5.04 8.52
N GLY A 12 -4.33 -5.04 7.79
CA GLY A 12 -4.31 -5.16 6.34
C GLY A 12 -4.71 -6.57 5.85
N PRO A 13 -4.70 -6.80 4.52
CA PRO A 13 -5.05 -8.10 3.96
C PRO A 13 -4.29 -9.29 4.54
N SER A 14 -2.98 -9.16 4.76
CA SER A 14 -2.18 -10.25 5.33
C SER A 14 -2.58 -10.58 6.77
N GLY A 15 -2.93 -9.56 7.57
CA GLY A 15 -3.43 -9.75 8.93
C GLY A 15 -4.76 -10.51 8.94
N PHE A 16 -5.72 -10.10 8.12
CA PHE A 16 -7.00 -10.79 7.99
C PHE A 16 -6.91 -12.19 7.37
N PHE A 17 -5.99 -12.40 6.41
CA PHE A 17 -5.74 -13.74 5.89
C PHE A 17 -5.12 -14.65 6.96
N ALA A 18 -4.19 -14.15 7.77
CA ALA A 18 -3.65 -14.91 8.90
C ALA A 18 -4.74 -15.24 9.94
N ALA A 19 -5.57 -14.26 10.32
CA ALA A 19 -6.70 -14.48 11.22
C ALA A 19 -7.66 -15.55 10.69
N SER A 20 -8.05 -15.44 9.41
CA SER A 20 -8.94 -16.42 8.77
C SER A 20 -8.33 -17.82 8.72
N SER A 21 -7.02 -17.94 8.47
CA SER A 21 -6.30 -19.22 8.48
C SER A 21 -6.23 -19.85 9.88
N LEU A 22 -6.01 -19.05 10.93
CA LEU A 22 -6.00 -19.52 12.32
C LEU A 22 -7.37 -20.05 12.76
N LEU A 23 -8.43 -19.27 12.53
CA LEU A 23 -9.81 -19.65 12.87
C LEU A 23 -10.24 -20.92 12.11
N LYS A 24 -9.93 -20.99 10.81
CA LYS A 24 -10.20 -22.18 9.99
C LYS A 24 -9.46 -23.42 10.50
N ALA A 25 -8.23 -23.27 10.99
CA ALA A 25 -7.48 -24.39 11.54
C ALA A 25 -8.14 -24.93 12.82
N ALA A 26 -8.64 -24.04 13.70
CA ALA A 26 -9.40 -24.44 14.87
C ALA A 26 -10.74 -25.10 14.52
N ASP A 27 -11.46 -24.60 13.51
CA ASP A 27 -12.70 -25.25 13.05
C ASP A 27 -12.47 -26.67 12.49
N GLY A 28 -11.27 -26.94 11.99
CA GLY A 28 -10.88 -28.21 11.36
C GLY A 28 -10.22 -29.22 12.30
N SER A 29 -10.06 -28.91 13.58
CA SER A 29 -9.33 -29.74 14.55
C SER A 29 -9.99 -29.74 15.92
N GLU A 30 -10.13 -30.91 16.55
CA GLU A 30 -10.61 -31.01 17.94
C GLU A 30 -9.55 -30.64 18.98
N ASP A 31 -8.28 -30.57 18.56
CA ASP A 31 -7.11 -30.37 19.43
C ASP A 31 -6.54 -28.95 19.36
N ILE A 32 -7.14 -28.07 18.56
CA ILE A 32 -6.69 -26.69 18.38
C ILE A 32 -7.89 -25.78 18.60
N ASP A 33 -7.76 -24.88 19.56
CA ASP A 33 -8.66 -23.73 19.72
C ASP A 33 -7.82 -22.47 19.75
N VAL A 34 -8.36 -21.36 19.25
CA VAL A 34 -7.63 -20.09 19.11
C VAL A 34 -8.48 -18.90 19.53
N ALA A 35 -7.85 -17.90 20.12
CA ALA A 35 -8.40 -16.57 20.35
C ALA A 35 -7.48 -15.55 19.67
N VAL A 36 -8.03 -14.73 18.77
CA VAL A 36 -7.27 -13.83 17.90
C VAL A 36 -7.56 -12.38 18.28
N ASP A 37 -6.52 -11.67 18.70
CA ASP A 37 -6.57 -10.23 18.92
C ASP A 37 -5.83 -9.50 17.81
N MET A 38 -6.53 -8.66 17.05
CA MET A 38 -5.93 -7.82 16.01
C MET A 38 -5.71 -6.41 16.54
N LEU A 39 -4.44 -6.00 16.63
CA LEU A 39 -4.03 -4.67 17.04
C LEU A 39 -3.71 -3.82 15.81
N GLU A 40 -4.31 -2.65 15.68
CA GLU A 40 -4.16 -1.76 14.54
C GLU A 40 -3.78 -0.35 14.97
N MET A 41 -2.79 0.23 14.27
CA MET A 41 -2.30 1.58 14.53
C MET A 41 -3.41 2.62 14.34
N LEU A 42 -4.26 2.45 13.33
CA LEU A 42 -5.35 3.37 13.02
C LEU A 42 -6.67 3.01 13.75
N PRO A 43 -7.58 3.99 13.93
CA PRO A 43 -8.96 3.69 14.30
C PRO A 43 -9.71 2.79 13.30
N THR A 44 -9.25 2.74 12.05
CA THR A 44 -9.93 2.07 10.94
C THR A 44 -9.14 0.86 10.44
N PRO A 45 -9.78 -0.30 10.22
CA PRO A 45 -9.10 -1.50 9.74
C PRO A 45 -8.81 -1.46 8.22
N TRP A 46 -8.31 -2.60 7.72
CA TRP A 46 -8.14 -2.96 6.30
C TRP A 46 -6.88 -2.43 5.62
N GLY A 47 -6.10 -1.58 6.30
CA GLY A 47 -4.84 -1.03 5.80
C GLY A 47 -4.98 -0.46 4.39
N LEU A 48 -4.08 -0.82 3.48
CA LEU A 48 -4.06 -0.29 2.10
C LEU A 48 -5.30 -0.65 1.26
N VAL A 49 -6.18 -1.56 1.68
CA VAL A 49 -7.48 -1.71 0.99
C VAL A 49 -8.33 -0.44 1.17
N ARG A 50 -8.24 0.20 2.32
CA ARG A 50 -8.91 1.47 2.63
C ARG A 50 -8.09 2.68 2.19
N SER A 51 -6.79 2.68 2.54
CA SER A 51 -5.91 3.85 2.44
C SER A 51 -4.96 3.86 1.23
N GLY A 52 -4.88 2.77 0.46
CA GLY A 52 -3.98 2.63 -0.68
C GLY A 52 -4.70 2.47 -2.01
N VAL A 53 -5.61 1.50 -2.12
CA VAL A 53 -6.41 1.26 -3.33
C VAL A 53 -7.11 2.55 -3.74
N ALA A 54 -6.89 2.95 -4.99
CA ALA A 54 -7.40 4.19 -5.53
C ALA A 54 -8.94 4.29 -5.40
N PRO A 55 -9.48 5.50 -5.19
CA PRO A 55 -10.90 5.69 -4.94
C PRO A 55 -11.81 5.34 -6.14
N ASP A 56 -11.28 5.43 -7.36
CA ASP A 56 -11.89 4.97 -8.61
C ASP A 56 -11.71 3.46 -8.87
N HIS A 57 -11.13 2.71 -7.92
CA HIS A 57 -11.06 1.23 -7.92
C HIS A 57 -11.92 0.57 -6.82
N PRO A 58 -13.22 0.91 -6.68
CA PRO A 58 -14.05 0.42 -5.57
C PRO A 58 -14.26 -1.10 -5.58
N LYS A 59 -14.21 -1.74 -6.77
CA LYS A 59 -14.38 -3.19 -6.90
C LYS A 59 -13.32 -3.97 -6.14
N ILE A 60 -12.08 -3.48 -6.11
CA ILE A 60 -10.97 -4.14 -5.39
C ILE A 60 -11.21 -4.04 -3.87
N LYS A 61 -11.81 -2.94 -3.40
CA LYS A 61 -12.14 -2.73 -1.98
C LYS A 61 -13.20 -3.70 -1.44
N SER A 62 -13.94 -4.40 -2.31
CA SER A 62 -14.98 -5.37 -1.91
C SER A 62 -14.46 -6.57 -1.11
N ILE A 63 -13.14 -6.83 -1.13
CA ILE A 63 -12.50 -7.84 -0.28
C ILE A 63 -12.70 -7.56 1.23
N SER A 64 -12.96 -6.31 1.61
CA SER A 64 -13.34 -5.92 2.98
C SER A 64 -14.51 -6.74 3.52
N LYS A 65 -15.48 -7.14 2.68
CA LYS A 65 -16.58 -8.03 3.09
C LYS A 65 -16.12 -9.38 3.61
N GLN A 66 -15.02 -9.91 3.08
CA GLN A 66 -14.42 -11.14 3.60
C GLN A 66 -13.76 -10.88 4.96
N PHE A 67 -13.17 -9.71 5.15
CA PHE A 67 -12.54 -9.31 6.42
C PHE A 67 -13.58 -9.07 7.51
N GLU A 68 -14.70 -8.42 7.17
CA GLU A 68 -15.88 -8.25 8.04
C GLU A 68 -16.38 -9.61 8.51
N LYS A 69 -16.58 -10.57 7.60
CA LYS A 69 -16.99 -11.94 7.96
C LYS A 69 -16.02 -12.63 8.93
N THR A 70 -14.70 -12.42 8.77
CA THR A 70 -13.71 -12.93 9.72
C THR A 70 -13.84 -12.23 11.09
N ALA A 71 -14.12 -10.93 11.10
CA ALA A 71 -14.26 -10.14 12.32
C ALA A 71 -15.56 -10.40 13.10
N GLU A 72 -16.56 -11.01 12.47
CA GLU A 72 -17.80 -11.47 13.11
C GLU A 72 -17.60 -12.73 13.97
N ASP A 73 -16.47 -13.44 13.86
CA ASP A 73 -16.18 -14.63 14.65
C ASP A 73 -16.03 -14.27 16.14
N PRO A 74 -16.71 -14.97 17.09
CA PRO A 74 -16.64 -14.65 18.51
C PRO A 74 -15.25 -14.84 19.13
N ARG A 75 -14.36 -15.59 18.46
CA ARG A 75 -12.95 -15.77 18.88
C ARG A 75 -12.05 -14.62 18.41
N PHE A 76 -12.57 -13.69 17.60
CA PHE A 76 -11.83 -12.54 17.07
C PHE A 76 -12.16 -11.26 17.83
N ARG A 77 -11.15 -10.44 18.11
CA ARG A 77 -11.31 -9.09 18.66
C ARG A 77 -10.43 -8.09 17.92
N PHE A 78 -10.96 -6.90 17.68
CA PHE A 78 -10.23 -5.79 17.08
C PHE A 78 -9.92 -4.71 18.12
N PHE A 79 -8.68 -4.23 18.12
CA PHE A 79 -8.18 -3.14 18.93
C PHE A 79 -7.43 -2.13 18.05
N GLY A 80 -8.17 -1.21 17.45
CA GLY A 80 -7.65 -0.07 16.69
C GLY A 80 -7.14 1.05 17.58
N ASN A 81 -6.44 2.00 16.96
CA ASN A 81 -5.70 3.10 17.63
C ASN A 81 -4.61 2.61 18.60
N VAL A 82 -4.12 1.38 18.44
CA VAL A 82 -3.05 0.78 19.25
C VAL A 82 -1.79 0.66 18.41
N VAL A 83 -0.85 1.57 18.66
CA VAL A 83 0.45 1.58 17.97
C VAL A 83 1.46 0.71 18.71
N VAL A 84 1.81 -0.43 18.13
CA VAL A 84 2.86 -1.33 18.65
C VAL A 84 4.23 -0.72 18.38
N GLY A 85 5.07 -0.69 19.42
CA GLY A 85 6.32 0.09 19.48
C GLY A 85 6.17 1.40 20.28
N GLU A 86 4.93 1.85 20.53
CA GLU A 86 4.64 3.06 21.29
C GLU A 86 3.80 2.75 22.54
N HIS A 87 2.54 2.32 22.35
CA HIS A 87 1.60 2.03 23.45
C HIS A 87 1.94 0.71 24.15
N VAL A 88 2.31 -0.29 23.34
CA VAL A 88 2.74 -1.62 23.77
C VAL A 88 3.97 -2.03 22.98
N GLN A 89 4.87 -2.77 23.61
CA GLN A 89 6.13 -3.20 22.99
C GLN A 89 6.01 -4.62 22.43
N ALA A 90 6.83 -4.94 21.41
CA ALA A 90 6.92 -6.28 20.82
C ALA A 90 7.15 -7.38 21.87
N SER A 91 8.08 -7.14 22.80
CA SER A 91 8.39 -8.06 23.89
C SER A 91 7.21 -8.29 24.83
N GLU A 92 6.42 -7.26 25.12
CA GLU A 92 5.25 -7.37 26.00
C GLU A 92 4.17 -8.25 25.37
N LEU A 93 3.98 -8.15 24.05
CA LEU A 93 3.09 -9.02 23.29
C LEU A 93 3.60 -10.45 23.28
N ALA A 94 4.89 -10.66 23.05
CA ALA A 94 5.50 -12.00 23.02
C ALA A 94 5.38 -12.74 24.36
N GLU A 95 5.34 -12.02 25.49
CA GLU A 95 5.08 -12.57 26.84
C GLU A 95 3.60 -12.90 27.09
N ARG A 96 2.69 -12.12 26.51
CA ARG A 96 1.25 -12.15 26.82
C ARG A 96 0.45 -13.05 25.89
N TYR A 97 0.99 -13.36 24.72
CA TYR A 97 0.36 -14.20 23.71
C TYR A 97 1.21 -15.45 23.46
N ASP A 98 0.55 -16.56 23.12
CA ASP A 98 1.24 -17.79 22.70
C ASP A 98 2.04 -17.53 21.43
N ALA A 99 1.51 -16.71 20.51
CA ALA A 99 2.21 -16.24 19.31
C ALA A 99 1.82 -14.81 18.92
N VAL A 100 2.73 -14.11 18.23
CA VAL A 100 2.50 -12.76 17.68
C VAL A 100 2.82 -12.74 16.19
N VAL A 101 1.90 -12.25 15.37
CA VAL A 101 2.05 -12.15 13.91
C VAL A 101 2.10 -10.68 13.50
N TYR A 102 3.25 -10.22 13.02
CA TYR A 102 3.44 -8.86 12.49
C TYR A 102 3.01 -8.80 11.02
N ALA A 103 1.90 -8.09 10.80
CA ALA A 103 1.29 -7.81 9.51
C ALA A 103 1.33 -6.30 9.16
N VAL A 104 2.39 -5.61 9.62
CA VAL A 104 2.53 -4.13 9.59
C VAL A 104 2.76 -3.54 8.19
N GLY A 105 2.87 -4.36 7.14
CA GLY A 105 3.00 -3.90 5.77
C GLY A 105 4.29 -3.10 5.52
N ALA A 106 4.20 -2.07 4.67
CA ALA A 106 5.29 -1.14 4.39
C ALA A 106 4.72 0.28 4.47
N GLN A 107 5.18 1.06 5.45
CA GLN A 107 4.54 2.31 5.87
C GLN A 107 5.28 3.57 5.39
N SER A 108 6.45 3.41 4.77
CA SER A 108 7.27 4.51 4.26
C SER A 108 7.57 4.27 2.78
N ASP A 109 8.40 5.12 2.19
CA ASP A 109 8.76 5.14 0.78
C ASP A 109 10.26 4.94 0.57
N ARG A 110 10.65 4.65 -0.67
CA ARG A 110 12.06 4.63 -1.07
C ARG A 110 12.41 6.00 -1.67
N ALA A 111 13.45 6.62 -1.14
CA ALA A 111 14.04 7.82 -1.71
C ALA A 111 14.68 7.56 -3.09
N LEU A 112 14.68 8.58 -3.93
CA LEU A 112 15.44 8.65 -5.18
C LEU A 112 16.93 8.81 -4.90
N ASN A 113 17.28 9.50 -3.80
CA ASN A 113 18.64 9.90 -3.41
C ASN A 113 19.30 10.78 -4.47
N ILE A 114 18.59 11.85 -4.88
CA ILE A 114 19.08 12.84 -5.86
C ILE A 114 19.02 14.25 -5.26
N PRO A 115 19.85 15.20 -5.75
CA PRO A 115 19.78 16.58 -5.25
C PRO A 115 18.40 17.20 -5.55
N GLY A 116 17.89 17.97 -4.58
CA GLY A 116 16.60 18.65 -4.65
C GLY A 116 15.37 17.80 -4.37
N GLU A 117 15.54 16.53 -3.97
CA GLU A 117 14.43 15.64 -3.60
C GLU A 117 13.57 16.15 -2.44
N ASP A 118 14.14 16.98 -1.55
CA ASP A 118 13.42 17.55 -0.41
C ASP A 118 12.76 18.91 -0.71
N LEU A 119 12.81 19.39 -1.98
CA LEU A 119 12.15 20.65 -2.34
C LEU A 119 10.62 20.54 -2.22
N PRO A 120 9.92 21.57 -1.70
CA PRO A 120 8.47 21.63 -1.74
C PRO A 120 7.93 21.39 -3.15
N GLY A 121 7.00 20.45 -3.30
CA GLY A 121 6.54 19.96 -4.61
C GLY A 121 7.21 18.66 -5.06
N SER A 122 8.19 18.13 -4.31
CA SER A 122 8.68 16.74 -4.45
C SER A 122 8.16 15.89 -3.30
N VAL A 123 7.32 14.90 -3.61
CA VAL A 123 6.58 14.10 -2.62
C VAL A 123 6.67 12.61 -2.91
N ALA A 124 6.50 11.77 -1.90
CA ALA A 124 6.34 10.34 -2.12
C ALA A 124 4.94 10.02 -2.67
N ALA A 125 4.85 8.96 -3.47
CA ALA A 125 3.56 8.39 -3.80
C ALA A 125 2.83 7.89 -2.55
N VAL A 126 3.55 7.43 -1.51
CA VAL A 126 2.95 7.02 -0.24
C VAL A 126 2.16 8.18 0.39
N ASP A 127 2.77 9.36 0.43
CA ASP A 127 2.17 10.57 1.01
C ASP A 127 0.99 11.05 0.15
N PHE A 128 1.18 11.12 -1.17
CA PHE A 128 0.14 11.56 -2.11
C PHE A 128 -1.07 10.62 -2.10
N VAL A 129 -0.83 9.31 -2.08
CA VAL A 129 -1.88 8.28 -2.00
C VAL A 129 -2.60 8.34 -0.66
N GLY A 130 -1.85 8.44 0.45
CA GLY A 130 -2.43 8.59 1.78
C GLY A 130 -3.31 9.84 1.86
N TRP A 131 -2.83 10.96 1.33
CA TRP A 131 -3.53 12.24 1.27
C TRP A 131 -4.87 12.12 0.52
N TYR A 132 -4.88 11.61 -0.72
CA TYR A 132 -6.14 11.51 -1.45
C TYR A 132 -7.08 10.41 -0.93
N ASN A 133 -6.56 9.43 -0.17
CA ASN A 133 -7.38 8.39 0.46
C ASN A 133 -7.80 8.71 1.90
N ALA A 134 -7.57 9.92 2.40
CA ALA A 134 -7.91 10.37 3.76
C ALA A 134 -7.24 9.53 4.86
N HIS A 135 -5.96 9.17 4.66
CA HIS A 135 -5.18 8.53 5.70
C HIS A 135 -4.75 9.59 6.75
N PRO A 136 -5.00 9.38 8.05
CA PRO A 136 -4.79 10.41 9.10
C PRO A 136 -3.39 11.02 9.15
N ASN A 137 -2.35 10.23 8.89
CA ASN A 137 -0.97 10.72 8.92
C ASN A 137 -0.59 11.62 7.72
N PHE A 138 -1.47 11.79 6.73
CA PHE A 138 -1.16 12.47 5.47
C PHE A 138 -2.17 13.58 5.12
N GLU A 139 -3.03 13.99 6.06
CA GLU A 139 -3.98 15.09 5.86
C GLU A 139 -3.27 16.39 5.47
N GLU A 140 -2.14 16.70 6.13
CA GLU A 140 -1.39 17.96 5.96
C GLU A 140 -0.45 17.98 4.74
N ALA A 141 -0.37 16.89 3.95
CA ALA A 141 0.58 16.83 2.83
C ALA A 141 0.27 17.80 1.69
N THR A 142 -0.93 18.40 1.68
CA THR A 142 -1.50 19.39 0.72
C THR A 142 -0.57 19.78 -0.45
N PRO A 143 -0.44 18.92 -1.48
CA PRO A 143 0.39 19.20 -2.64
C PRO A 143 -0.17 20.37 -3.44
N ASP A 144 0.70 21.25 -3.95
CA ASP A 144 0.30 22.31 -4.88
C ASP A 144 0.01 21.70 -6.26
N LEU A 145 -1.27 21.63 -6.63
CA LEU A 145 -1.75 21.08 -7.89
C LEU A 145 -2.09 22.17 -8.93
N SER A 146 -1.68 23.43 -8.69
CA SER A 146 -1.95 24.54 -9.61
C SER A 146 -1.05 24.54 -10.86
N GLY A 147 0.05 23.77 -10.84
CA GLY A 147 0.99 23.68 -11.94
C GLY A 147 0.51 22.81 -13.10
N ALA A 148 0.84 23.20 -14.33
CA ALA A 148 0.43 22.52 -15.55
C ALA A 148 1.06 21.12 -15.73
N ARG A 149 2.25 20.86 -15.16
CA ARG A 149 2.93 19.57 -15.31
C ARG A 149 3.28 18.92 -13.98
N ALA A 150 2.95 17.63 -13.89
CA ALA A 150 3.46 16.71 -12.88
C ALA A 150 4.36 15.63 -13.50
N VAL A 151 5.33 15.15 -12.74
CA VAL A 151 6.19 14.01 -13.10
C VAL A 151 6.01 12.92 -12.05
N VAL A 152 5.74 11.69 -12.50
CA VAL A 152 5.65 10.52 -11.62
C VAL A 152 6.82 9.59 -11.90
N VAL A 153 7.68 9.34 -10.93
CA VAL A 153 8.86 8.48 -11.10
C VAL A 153 8.52 7.05 -10.71
N GLY A 154 8.42 6.15 -11.69
CA GLY A 154 8.14 4.73 -11.46
C GLY A 154 7.25 4.12 -12.55
N ASN A 155 7.36 2.80 -12.76
CA ASN A 155 6.48 2.06 -13.67
C ASN A 155 5.78 0.88 -12.96
N GLY A 156 5.19 1.15 -11.80
CA GLY A 156 4.27 0.22 -11.13
C GLY A 156 2.84 0.76 -11.14
N ASN A 157 1.88 -0.06 -10.72
CA ASN A 157 0.45 0.35 -10.70
C ASN A 157 0.20 1.62 -9.88
N VAL A 158 0.91 1.81 -8.77
CA VAL A 158 0.80 3.04 -7.95
C VAL A 158 1.15 4.30 -8.75
N ALA A 159 2.12 4.21 -9.67
CA ALA A 159 2.44 5.34 -10.55
C ALA A 159 1.28 5.66 -11.51
N LEU A 160 0.56 4.62 -11.97
CA LEU A 160 -0.64 4.80 -12.78
C LEU A 160 -1.79 5.36 -11.95
N ASP A 161 -1.98 4.90 -10.72
CA ASP A 161 -3.00 5.44 -9.81
C ASP A 161 -2.78 6.94 -9.57
N VAL A 162 -1.56 7.35 -9.23
CA VAL A 162 -1.20 8.78 -9.09
C VAL A 162 -1.49 9.54 -10.38
N ALA A 163 -1.06 9.01 -11.53
CA ALA A 163 -1.30 9.66 -12.81
C ALA A 163 -2.80 9.82 -13.09
N ARG A 164 -3.61 8.77 -12.88
CA ARG A 164 -5.07 8.84 -13.08
C ARG A 164 -5.71 9.88 -12.16
N ILE A 165 -5.41 9.87 -10.87
CA ILE A 165 -6.02 10.81 -9.92
C ILE A 165 -5.74 12.27 -10.30
N LEU A 166 -4.54 12.57 -10.79
CA LEU A 166 -4.17 13.92 -11.23
C LEU A 166 -4.93 14.42 -12.46
N VAL A 167 -5.38 13.53 -13.36
CA VAL A 167 -6.01 13.92 -14.64
C VAL A 167 -7.43 13.41 -14.83
N THR A 168 -8.01 12.69 -13.87
CA THR A 168 -9.42 12.30 -13.94
C THR A 168 -10.29 13.54 -13.79
N ASP A 169 -11.48 13.53 -14.39
CA ASP A 169 -12.49 14.55 -14.17
C ASP A 169 -12.86 14.61 -12.66
N PRO A 170 -12.70 15.77 -11.99
CA PRO A 170 -13.09 15.94 -10.60
C PRO A 170 -14.56 15.60 -10.34
N ASP A 171 -15.47 15.76 -11.32
CA ASP A 171 -16.87 15.39 -11.12
C ASP A 171 -17.05 13.87 -11.04
N ALA A 172 -16.29 13.11 -11.85
CA ALA A 172 -16.24 11.65 -11.74
C ALA A 172 -15.60 11.21 -10.41
N LEU A 173 -14.51 11.86 -9.99
CA LEU A 173 -13.91 11.62 -8.67
C LEU A 173 -14.85 11.98 -7.51
N GLY A 174 -15.72 12.99 -7.70
CA GLY A 174 -16.74 13.39 -6.74
C GLY A 174 -17.78 12.32 -6.42
N LEU A 175 -17.83 11.22 -7.19
CA LEU A 175 -18.69 10.06 -6.94
C LEU A 175 -17.97 8.92 -6.20
N THR A 176 -16.70 9.11 -5.83
CA THR A 176 -15.84 8.10 -5.19
C THR A 176 -15.68 8.33 -3.68
N ASP A 177 -14.89 7.49 -3.01
CA ASP A 177 -14.46 7.70 -1.60
C ASP A 177 -13.17 8.52 -1.44
N ILE A 178 -12.79 9.31 -2.46
CA ILE A 178 -11.65 10.24 -2.38
C ILE A 178 -11.86 11.23 -1.22
N ALA A 179 -10.78 11.68 -0.59
CA ALA A 179 -10.84 12.69 0.46
C ALA A 179 -11.36 14.03 -0.06
N ASP A 180 -12.19 14.73 0.73
CA ASP A 180 -12.78 16.01 0.32
C ASP A 180 -11.71 17.08 0.08
N HIS A 181 -10.72 17.18 0.98
CA HIS A 181 -9.60 18.10 0.81
C HIS A 181 -8.81 17.85 -0.47
N ALA A 182 -8.71 16.59 -0.90
CA ALA A 182 -8.01 16.24 -2.14
C ALA A 182 -8.85 16.55 -3.37
N LEU A 183 -10.15 16.27 -3.30
CA LEU A 183 -11.10 16.61 -4.35
C LEU A 183 -11.12 18.12 -4.60
N ASP A 184 -11.15 18.93 -3.53
CA ASP A 184 -11.13 20.39 -3.63
C ASP A 184 -9.86 20.91 -4.31
N SER A 185 -8.70 20.32 -4.03
CA SER A 185 -7.44 20.63 -4.71
C SER A 185 -7.41 20.20 -6.19
N LEU A 186 -8.19 19.19 -6.58
CA LEU A 186 -8.26 18.67 -7.95
C LEU A 186 -9.28 19.43 -8.83
N ARG A 187 -10.32 20.04 -8.23
CA ARG A 187 -11.37 20.78 -8.95
C ARG A 187 -10.88 21.86 -9.92
N PRO A 188 -9.82 22.64 -9.63
CA PRO A 188 -9.30 23.61 -10.58
C PRO A 188 -8.71 23.02 -11.86
N CYS A 189 -8.48 21.69 -11.91
CA CYS A 189 -7.87 20.99 -13.04
C CYS A 189 -6.52 21.59 -13.48
N GLY A 190 -5.67 22.00 -12.54
CA GLY A 190 -4.41 22.68 -12.84
C GLY A 190 -3.42 21.81 -13.63
N VAL A 191 -3.34 20.50 -13.34
CA VAL A 191 -2.44 19.57 -14.02
C VAL A 191 -3.00 19.17 -15.39
N GLU A 192 -2.32 19.63 -16.45
CA GLU A 192 -2.65 19.31 -17.84
C GLU A 192 -1.86 18.11 -18.38
N GLU A 193 -0.64 17.89 -17.88
CA GLU A 193 0.24 16.81 -18.33
C GLU A 193 0.90 16.09 -17.15
N VAL A 194 0.81 14.76 -17.14
CA VAL A 194 1.54 13.89 -16.22
C VAL A 194 2.56 13.07 -17.02
N VAL A 195 3.84 13.19 -16.68
CA VAL A 195 4.91 12.40 -17.30
C VAL A 195 5.32 11.26 -16.36
N VAL A 196 5.04 10.02 -16.73
CA VAL A 196 5.39 8.82 -15.98
C VAL A 196 6.74 8.28 -16.45
N LEU A 197 7.74 8.38 -15.59
CA LEU A 197 9.13 8.03 -15.90
C LEU A 197 9.47 6.60 -15.50
N GLY A 198 10.00 5.85 -16.45
CA GLY A 198 10.56 4.53 -16.30
C GLY A 198 12.05 4.51 -16.51
N ARG A 199 12.84 4.14 -15.49
CA ARG A 199 14.29 4.02 -15.66
C ARG A 199 14.71 2.90 -16.64
N ARG A 200 13.89 1.85 -16.78
CA ARG A 200 14.11 0.73 -17.72
C ARG A 200 13.16 0.83 -18.92
N GLY A 201 13.23 -0.14 -19.82
CA GLY A 201 12.36 -0.23 -20.99
C GLY A 201 10.94 -0.75 -20.69
N PRO A 202 10.06 -0.72 -21.70
CA PRO A 202 8.65 -1.10 -21.58
C PRO A 202 8.44 -2.58 -21.18
N LEU A 203 9.37 -3.46 -21.54
CA LEU A 203 9.36 -4.88 -21.14
C LEU A 203 9.58 -5.10 -19.64
N GLN A 204 10.20 -4.15 -18.95
CA GLN A 204 10.53 -4.26 -17.52
C GLN A 204 9.56 -3.50 -16.61
N THR A 205 8.41 -3.08 -17.16
CA THR A 205 7.35 -2.43 -16.39
C THR A 205 6.73 -3.40 -15.38
N ALA A 206 6.32 -2.88 -14.23
CA ALA A 206 5.60 -3.61 -13.19
C ALA A 206 4.08 -3.34 -13.24
N PHE A 207 3.60 -2.77 -14.36
CA PHE A 207 2.17 -2.58 -14.60
C PHE A 207 1.49 -3.92 -14.81
N THR A 208 0.28 -4.07 -14.29
CA THR A 208 -0.64 -5.09 -14.77
C THR A 208 -1.47 -4.55 -15.94
N THR A 209 -1.89 -5.46 -16.82
CA THR A 209 -2.46 -5.08 -18.12
C THR A 209 -3.80 -4.35 -17.99
N LEU A 210 -4.60 -4.67 -16.98
CA LEU A 210 -5.91 -4.05 -16.77
C LEU A 210 -5.73 -2.55 -16.47
N GLU A 211 -4.89 -2.24 -15.50
CA GLU A 211 -4.59 -0.90 -15.01
C GLU A 211 -3.96 -0.04 -16.11
N LEU A 212 -3.13 -0.64 -16.98
CA LEU A 212 -2.60 0.06 -18.14
C LEU A 212 -3.69 0.37 -19.18
N ARG A 213 -4.67 -0.52 -19.39
CA ARG A 213 -5.78 -0.30 -20.34
C ARG A 213 -6.75 0.76 -19.87
N GLU A 214 -7.04 0.80 -18.57
CA GLU A 214 -7.97 1.75 -17.96
C GLU A 214 -7.54 3.21 -18.18
N LEU A 215 -6.24 3.49 -18.36
CA LEU A 215 -5.77 4.82 -18.77
C LEU A 215 -6.40 5.30 -20.08
N GLY A 216 -6.68 4.37 -21.00
CA GLY A 216 -7.27 4.66 -22.30
C GLY A 216 -8.77 4.91 -22.27
N ASP A 217 -9.42 4.63 -21.14
CA ASP A 217 -10.86 4.81 -20.92
C ASP A 217 -11.16 6.15 -20.21
N LEU A 218 -10.12 6.90 -19.82
CA LEU A 218 -10.26 8.22 -19.19
C LEU A 218 -10.80 9.26 -20.19
N GLU A 219 -11.95 9.83 -19.87
CA GLU A 219 -12.57 10.89 -20.66
C GLU A 219 -11.73 12.18 -20.59
N GLY A 220 -11.56 12.86 -21.73
CA GLY A 220 -10.77 14.10 -21.81
C GLY A 220 -9.25 13.93 -21.63
N VAL A 221 -8.75 12.70 -21.62
CA VAL A 221 -7.32 12.38 -21.45
C VAL A 221 -6.77 11.59 -22.63
N ASP A 222 -5.55 11.92 -23.07
CA ASP A 222 -4.79 11.12 -24.02
C ASP A 222 -3.60 10.44 -23.34
N VAL A 223 -3.41 9.15 -23.65
CA VAL A 223 -2.21 8.42 -23.28
C VAL A 223 -1.22 8.51 -24.42
N ILE A 224 -0.07 9.12 -24.15
CA ILE A 224 0.97 9.40 -25.14
C ILE A 224 2.15 8.45 -24.89
N VAL A 225 2.48 7.69 -25.93
CA VAL A 225 3.69 6.85 -25.98
C VAL A 225 4.41 7.19 -27.27
N ASP A 226 5.66 7.62 -27.18
CA ASP A 226 6.49 7.86 -28.36
C ASP A 226 6.81 6.51 -29.03
N PRO A 227 6.47 6.31 -30.33
CA PRO A 227 6.81 5.09 -31.06
C PRO A 227 8.28 4.70 -30.98
N ALA A 228 9.19 5.69 -30.91
CA ALA A 228 10.63 5.46 -30.80
C ALA A 228 11.02 4.67 -29.52
N GLN A 229 10.21 4.76 -28.46
CA GLN A 229 10.47 4.03 -27.21
C GLN A 229 10.06 2.55 -27.27
N LEU A 230 9.36 2.15 -28.34
CA LEU A 230 8.98 0.77 -28.61
C LEU A 230 9.82 0.14 -29.73
N GLU A 231 10.70 0.92 -30.38
CA GLU A 231 11.63 0.42 -31.38
C GLU A 231 12.55 -0.66 -30.79
N GLY A 232 12.78 -1.72 -31.55
CA GLY A 232 13.58 -2.86 -31.11
C GLY A 232 12.88 -3.83 -30.15
N VAL A 233 11.66 -3.54 -29.67
CA VAL A 233 10.88 -4.48 -28.86
C VAL A 233 10.06 -5.38 -29.76
N THR A 234 10.51 -6.62 -29.99
CA THR A 234 9.80 -7.59 -30.84
C THR A 234 8.69 -8.32 -30.08
N ASP A 235 7.80 -8.98 -30.82
CA ASP A 235 6.78 -9.87 -30.23
C ASP A 235 7.39 -11.09 -29.54
N GLU A 236 8.55 -11.53 -30.01
CA GLU A 236 9.32 -12.62 -29.42
C GLU A 236 9.87 -12.20 -28.05
N ASP A 237 10.49 -11.02 -27.96
CA ASP A 237 10.99 -10.47 -26.69
C ASP A 237 9.85 -10.30 -25.68
N ALA A 238 8.72 -9.76 -26.14
CA ALA A 238 7.55 -9.54 -25.29
C ALA A 238 6.94 -10.86 -24.80
N ALA A 239 6.92 -11.90 -25.64
CA ALA A 239 6.50 -13.23 -25.25
C ALA A 239 7.47 -13.88 -24.26
N ALA A 240 8.78 -13.74 -24.47
CA ALA A 240 9.83 -14.25 -23.60
C ALA A 240 9.80 -13.58 -22.21
N ALA A 241 9.48 -12.29 -22.14
CA ALA A 241 9.28 -11.57 -20.88
C ALA A 241 8.00 -11.99 -20.11
N GLY A 242 7.11 -12.76 -20.75
CA GLY A 242 5.94 -13.36 -20.12
C GLY A 242 4.60 -12.81 -20.61
N LYS A 243 3.52 -13.51 -20.24
CA LYS A 243 2.16 -13.22 -20.74
C LYS A 243 1.72 -11.77 -20.47
N THR A 244 1.98 -11.26 -19.26
CA THR A 244 1.62 -9.88 -18.89
C THR A 244 2.42 -8.86 -19.70
N ALA A 245 3.73 -9.05 -19.84
CA ALA A 245 4.58 -8.17 -20.64
C ALA A 245 4.11 -8.12 -22.10
N LYS A 246 3.85 -9.27 -22.72
CA LYS A 246 3.27 -9.35 -24.08
C LYS A 246 1.99 -8.53 -24.22
N GLN A 247 1.06 -8.68 -23.28
CA GLN A 247 -0.19 -7.93 -23.33
C GLN A 247 0.02 -6.43 -23.11
N ASN A 248 0.93 -6.03 -22.22
CA ASN A 248 1.27 -4.63 -21.98
C ASN A 248 1.88 -3.99 -23.23
N ILE A 249 2.82 -4.67 -23.92
CA ILE A 249 3.41 -4.16 -25.17
C ILE A 249 2.33 -3.92 -26.23
N ASN A 250 1.36 -4.83 -26.37
CA ASN A 250 0.25 -4.64 -27.31
C ASN A 250 -0.58 -3.39 -26.98
N VAL A 251 -0.84 -3.14 -25.70
CA VAL A 251 -1.55 -1.94 -25.24
C VAL A 251 -0.73 -0.68 -25.52
N LEU A 252 0.56 -0.67 -25.19
CA LEU A 252 1.46 0.46 -25.44
C LEU A 252 1.57 0.80 -26.93
N ARG A 253 1.69 -0.20 -27.81
CA ARG A 253 1.68 0.02 -29.27
C ARG A 253 0.34 0.60 -29.74
N GLY A 254 -0.76 0.15 -29.15
CA GLY A 254 -2.08 0.73 -29.40
C GLY A 254 -2.18 2.21 -29.02
N TYR A 255 -1.51 2.64 -27.94
CA TYR A 255 -1.43 4.07 -27.60
C TYR A 255 -0.47 4.84 -28.52
N ALA A 256 0.67 4.27 -28.87
CA ALA A 256 1.66 4.91 -29.75
C ALA A 256 1.15 5.21 -31.17
N GLN A 257 0.08 4.55 -31.60
CA GLN A 257 -0.59 4.77 -32.89
C GLN A 257 -1.67 5.87 -32.85
N ARG A 258 -2.04 6.36 -31.67
CA ARG A 258 -3.08 7.38 -31.52
C ARG A 258 -2.48 8.77 -31.68
N GLU A 259 -3.12 9.61 -32.47
CA GLU A 259 -2.79 11.04 -32.53
C GLU A 259 -3.35 11.75 -31.29
N ALA A 260 -2.55 12.64 -30.69
CA ALA A 260 -2.99 13.45 -29.58
C ALA A 260 -4.05 14.46 -30.03
N ARG A 261 -5.12 14.59 -29.24
CA ARG A 261 -6.23 15.49 -29.48
C ARG A 261 -5.94 16.84 -28.82
N PRO A 262 -5.96 17.95 -29.57
CA PRO A 262 -5.80 19.28 -28.97
C PRO A 262 -6.85 19.53 -27.88
N GLY A 263 -6.43 20.13 -26.77
CA GLY A 263 -7.32 20.45 -25.63
C GLY A 263 -7.58 19.30 -24.65
N HIS A 264 -7.05 18.10 -24.90
CA HIS A 264 -7.08 16.99 -23.93
C HIS A 264 -5.91 17.09 -22.95
N ARG A 265 -6.15 16.66 -21.70
CA ARG A 265 -5.08 16.40 -20.72
C ARG A 265 -4.27 15.18 -21.16
N ARG A 266 -3.03 15.04 -20.66
CA ARG A 266 -2.06 14.07 -21.20
C ARG A 266 -1.44 13.22 -20.10
N ILE A 267 -1.37 11.92 -20.32
CA ILE A 267 -0.48 11.01 -19.58
C ILE A 267 0.60 10.55 -20.55
N VAL A 268 1.84 11.00 -20.33
CA VAL A 268 3.00 10.65 -21.16
C VAL A 268 3.78 9.53 -20.49
N LEU A 269 3.89 8.37 -21.14
CA LEU A 269 4.74 7.28 -20.65
C LEU A 269 6.12 7.41 -21.29
N ARG A 270 7.16 7.60 -20.46
CA ARG A 270 8.54 7.76 -20.92
C ARG A 270 9.46 6.72 -20.27
N PHE A 271 10.04 5.86 -21.10
CA PHE A 271 10.92 4.77 -20.69
C PHE A 271 12.41 5.15 -20.80
N MET A 272 13.27 4.29 -20.28
CA MET A 272 14.73 4.45 -20.29
C MET A 272 15.19 5.84 -19.83
N THR A 273 14.52 6.40 -18.82
CA THR A 273 14.76 7.75 -18.32
C THR A 273 14.82 7.77 -16.79
N SER A 274 15.89 8.32 -16.23
CA SER A 274 16.07 8.50 -14.79
C SER A 274 15.98 9.98 -14.40
N PRO A 275 15.40 10.33 -13.24
CA PRO A 275 15.60 11.66 -12.68
C PRO A 275 17.03 11.78 -12.15
N ILE A 276 17.69 12.89 -12.42
CA ILE A 276 19.09 13.17 -12.05
C ILE A 276 19.17 14.22 -10.94
N GLU A 277 18.34 15.25 -11.03
CA GLU A 277 18.32 16.38 -10.11
C GLU A 277 16.96 17.09 -10.21
N ILE A 278 16.42 17.55 -9.08
CA ILE A 278 15.25 18.42 -9.03
C ILE A 278 15.73 19.83 -8.69
N LYS A 279 15.27 20.84 -9.42
CA LYS A 279 15.75 22.23 -9.27
C LYS A 279 14.58 23.18 -9.03
N GLY A 280 14.88 24.21 -8.25
CA GLY A 280 14.08 25.41 -8.04
C GLY A 280 14.62 26.19 -6.85
N GLN A 281 14.11 27.39 -6.63
CA GLN A 281 14.59 28.24 -5.54
C GLN A 281 13.93 27.86 -4.20
N ASP A 282 12.61 27.99 -4.12
CA ASP A 282 11.83 27.72 -2.90
C ASP A 282 10.92 26.49 -3.03
N ARG A 283 10.72 26.01 -4.26
CA ARG A 283 9.87 24.87 -4.62
C ARG A 283 10.35 24.25 -5.94
N VAL A 284 9.79 23.11 -6.30
CA VAL A 284 10.07 22.46 -7.59
C VAL A 284 9.65 23.35 -8.76
N GLU A 285 10.58 23.56 -9.71
CA GLU A 285 10.34 24.33 -10.96
C GLU A 285 10.72 23.54 -12.21
N ARG A 286 11.71 22.65 -12.10
CA ARG A 286 12.21 21.82 -13.20
C ARG A 286 12.90 20.56 -12.68
N ILE A 287 12.94 19.53 -13.51
CA ILE A 287 13.66 18.28 -13.24
C ILE A 287 14.66 18.01 -14.36
N VAL A 288 15.87 17.60 -13.99
CA VAL A 288 16.89 17.12 -14.91
C VAL A 288 16.67 15.62 -15.11
N LEU A 289 16.49 15.22 -16.35
CA LEU A 289 16.30 13.84 -16.77
C LEU A 289 17.55 13.34 -17.46
N GLY A 290 17.87 12.06 -17.27
CA GLY A 290 18.98 11.37 -17.91
C GLY A 290 18.50 10.19 -18.75
N ARG A 291 19.01 10.06 -19.97
CA ARG A 291 18.73 8.91 -20.85
C ARG A 291 19.54 7.70 -20.37
N ASN A 292 18.88 6.55 -20.32
CA ASN A 292 19.50 5.28 -20.02
C ASN A 292 19.58 4.38 -21.26
N GLU A 293 20.50 3.42 -21.21
CA GLU A 293 20.53 2.24 -22.05
C GLU A 293 20.36 0.99 -21.19
N LEU A 294 19.82 -0.08 -21.78
CA LEU A 294 19.67 -1.35 -21.09
C LEU A 294 20.94 -2.19 -21.22
N VAL A 295 21.47 -2.64 -20.10
CA VAL A 295 22.63 -3.55 -20.03
C VAL A 295 22.22 -4.80 -19.29
N THR A 296 22.45 -5.95 -19.92
CA THR A 296 22.21 -7.27 -19.35
C THR A 296 23.52 -7.80 -18.77
N ASP A 297 23.53 -8.16 -17.49
CA ASP A 297 24.69 -8.79 -16.87
C ASP A 297 24.77 -10.30 -17.20
N GLU A 298 25.89 -10.94 -16.82
CA GLU A 298 26.15 -12.36 -17.09
C GLU A 298 25.09 -13.31 -16.50
N ASN A 299 24.32 -12.85 -15.51
CA ASN A 299 23.23 -13.61 -14.88
C ASN A 299 21.88 -13.36 -15.56
N GLY A 300 21.86 -12.66 -16.70
CA GLY A 300 20.65 -12.32 -17.45
C GLY A 300 19.83 -11.19 -16.83
N ARG A 301 20.34 -10.48 -15.81
CA ARG A 301 19.60 -9.38 -15.19
C ARG A 301 19.79 -8.10 -16.00
N VAL A 302 18.67 -7.53 -16.43
CA VAL A 302 18.62 -6.26 -17.16
C VAL A 302 18.63 -5.08 -16.19
N SER A 303 19.60 -4.18 -16.38
CA SER A 303 19.80 -2.96 -15.61
C SER A 303 19.78 -1.74 -16.52
N ALA A 304 19.49 -0.56 -15.95
CA ALA A 304 19.56 0.71 -16.65
C ALA A 304 20.94 1.34 -16.40
N LYS A 305 21.64 1.73 -17.46
CA LYS A 305 22.93 2.43 -17.41
C LYS A 305 22.76 3.84 -17.97
N ASP A 306 23.13 4.84 -17.18
CA ASP A 306 23.12 6.23 -17.61
C ASP A 306 24.10 6.47 -18.78
N THR A 307 23.63 7.22 -19.77
CA THR A 307 24.38 7.54 -21.01
C THR A 307 25.17 8.84 -20.87
N GLY A 308 24.84 9.68 -19.87
CA GLY A 308 25.40 11.01 -19.70
C GLY A 308 24.59 12.12 -20.40
N GLU A 309 23.63 11.77 -21.26
CA GLU A 309 22.72 12.75 -21.88
C GLU A 309 21.76 13.33 -20.84
N ARG A 310 21.44 14.63 -20.98
CA ARG A 310 20.60 15.37 -20.02
C ARG A 310 19.55 16.21 -20.75
N GLU A 311 18.36 16.26 -20.17
CA GLU A 311 17.24 17.11 -20.59
C GLU A 311 16.68 17.81 -19.35
N GLU A 312 16.41 19.12 -19.43
CA GLU A 312 15.66 19.81 -18.37
C GLU A 312 14.19 19.93 -18.76
N LEU A 313 13.30 19.50 -17.87
CA LEU A 313 11.85 19.54 -18.07
C LEU A 313 11.21 20.45 -17.00
N PRO A 314 10.51 21.53 -17.39
CA PRO A 314 9.75 22.36 -16.45
C PRO A 314 8.63 21.54 -15.79
N VAL A 315 8.55 21.54 -14.47
CA VAL A 315 7.59 20.74 -13.69
C VAL A 315 7.32 21.41 -12.35
N GLN A 316 6.12 21.28 -11.79
CA GLN A 316 5.75 21.88 -10.51
C GLN A 316 5.52 20.83 -9.41
N LEU A 317 5.24 19.58 -9.81
CA LEU A 317 5.04 18.46 -8.92
C LEU A 317 5.87 17.25 -9.38
N VAL A 318 6.66 16.67 -8.48
CA VAL A 318 7.37 15.40 -8.70
C VAL A 318 6.89 14.40 -7.65
N VAL A 319 6.26 13.32 -8.09
CA VAL A 319 5.80 12.23 -7.22
C VAL A 319 6.68 11.00 -7.41
N ARG A 320 7.46 10.61 -6.39
CA ARG A 320 8.28 9.39 -6.46
C ARG A 320 7.45 8.15 -6.10
N SER A 321 7.25 7.29 -7.08
CA SER A 321 6.54 6.00 -6.97
C SER A 321 7.51 4.83 -7.20
N VAL A 322 8.69 4.88 -6.57
CA VAL A 322 9.77 3.89 -6.74
C VAL A 322 9.74 2.73 -5.74
N GLY A 323 8.61 2.58 -5.05
CA GLY A 323 8.31 1.48 -4.12
C GLY A 323 8.10 1.97 -2.69
N TYR A 324 7.23 1.26 -1.98
CA TYR A 324 7.10 1.41 -0.53
C TYR A 324 8.33 0.83 0.18
N ARG A 325 8.42 1.08 1.48
CA ARG A 325 9.50 0.64 2.35
C ARG A 325 8.94 0.26 3.72
N GLY A 326 9.36 -0.89 4.26
CA GLY A 326 9.09 -1.23 5.65
C GLY A 326 9.73 -0.22 6.61
N VAL A 327 9.23 -0.15 7.85
CA VAL A 327 9.80 0.67 8.91
C VAL A 327 10.19 -0.25 10.07
N PRO A 328 11.36 -0.05 10.70
CA PRO A 328 11.74 -0.83 11.87
C PRO A 328 10.67 -0.71 12.98
N THR A 329 10.26 -1.83 13.54
CA THR A 329 9.40 -1.87 14.73
C THR A 329 10.29 -2.03 15.98
N PRO A 330 10.18 -1.16 17.00
CA PRO A 330 10.96 -1.28 18.23
C PRO A 330 10.88 -2.70 18.83
N GLY A 331 12.05 -3.28 19.12
CA GLY A 331 12.18 -4.63 19.67
C GLY A 331 12.29 -5.77 18.65
N LEU A 332 12.11 -5.51 17.35
CA LEU A 332 12.24 -6.52 16.29
C LEU A 332 13.52 -6.32 15.45
N PRO A 333 14.10 -7.41 14.89
CA PRO A 333 15.18 -7.28 13.92
C PRO A 333 14.66 -6.66 12.62
N PHE A 334 15.52 -5.91 11.93
CA PHE A 334 15.18 -5.27 10.67
C PHE A 334 16.37 -5.31 9.70
N ASP A 335 16.13 -5.72 8.45
CA ASP A 335 17.13 -5.64 7.39
C ASP A 335 16.95 -4.34 6.61
N GLU A 336 17.86 -3.40 6.80
CA GLU A 336 17.84 -2.09 6.13
C GLU A 336 17.91 -2.18 4.60
N LYS A 337 18.51 -3.25 4.05
CA LYS A 337 18.69 -3.40 2.61
C LYS A 337 17.40 -3.79 1.90
N THR A 338 16.69 -4.77 2.45
CA THR A 338 15.42 -5.25 1.89
C THR A 338 14.21 -4.51 2.47
N ALA A 339 14.42 -3.77 3.57
CA ALA A 339 13.40 -3.09 4.35
C ALA A 339 12.29 -4.04 4.85
N THR A 340 12.69 -5.22 5.30
CA THR A 340 11.80 -6.26 5.85
C THR A 340 12.30 -6.73 7.21
N ILE A 341 11.45 -7.44 7.94
CA ILE A 341 11.86 -8.16 9.15
C ILE A 341 12.48 -9.50 8.74
N PRO A 342 13.74 -9.78 9.10
CA PRO A 342 14.41 -11.04 8.79
C PRO A 342 13.63 -12.24 9.35
N ASN A 343 13.37 -13.23 8.50
CA ASN A 343 12.55 -14.38 8.86
C ASN A 343 12.92 -15.65 8.08
N THR A 344 12.54 -16.80 8.64
CA THR A 344 12.61 -18.11 7.97
C THR A 344 11.23 -18.74 8.00
N ALA A 345 10.64 -19.00 6.82
CA ALA A 345 9.25 -19.47 6.69
C ALA A 345 8.22 -18.59 7.46
N GLY A 346 8.51 -17.30 7.60
CA GLY A 346 7.68 -16.38 8.37
C GLY A 346 7.96 -16.32 9.86
N ARG A 347 8.78 -17.20 10.45
CA ARG A 347 9.25 -17.03 11.84
C ARG A 347 10.34 -15.97 11.90
N VAL A 348 10.19 -14.98 12.78
CA VAL A 348 11.15 -13.89 12.95
C VAL A 348 12.50 -14.45 13.43
N ALA A 349 13.60 -13.97 12.85
CA ALA A 349 14.94 -14.43 13.18
C ALA A 349 15.25 -14.19 14.68
N GLY A 350 15.65 -15.25 15.38
CA GLY A 350 15.96 -15.18 16.81
C GLY A 350 14.76 -15.16 17.75
N SER A 351 13.53 -15.17 17.23
CA SER A 351 12.32 -15.22 18.06
C SER A 351 11.82 -16.65 18.26
N ARG A 352 11.20 -16.87 19.43
CA ARG A 352 10.56 -18.15 19.81
C ARG A 352 9.12 -18.26 19.31
N ASN A 353 8.39 -17.15 19.23
CA ASN A 353 6.94 -17.15 18.99
C ASN A 353 6.44 -15.93 18.19
N GLU A 354 7.34 -15.22 17.51
CA GLU A 354 6.98 -14.09 16.66
C GLU A 354 7.12 -14.44 15.18
N TYR A 355 6.16 -13.96 14.40
CA TYR A 355 6.01 -14.28 12.99
C TYR A 355 5.73 -13.03 12.17
N VAL A 356 5.93 -13.10 10.86
CA VAL A 356 5.67 -12.01 9.92
C VAL A 356 4.89 -12.52 8.73
N VAL A 357 4.01 -11.68 8.18
CA VAL A 357 3.22 -11.96 6.97
C VAL A 357 3.14 -10.73 6.07
N GLY A 358 2.86 -10.94 4.78
CA GLY A 358 2.63 -9.87 3.82
C GLY A 358 3.89 -9.07 3.49
N TRP A 359 3.73 -7.77 3.27
CA TRP A 359 4.82 -6.93 2.75
C TRP A 359 5.99 -6.75 3.70
N ILE A 360 5.79 -6.76 5.02
CA ILE A 360 6.91 -6.68 5.97
C ILE A 360 7.77 -7.95 5.95
N LYS A 361 7.22 -9.08 5.48
CA LYS A 361 7.93 -10.36 5.28
C LYS A 361 8.59 -10.44 3.91
N ARG A 362 7.85 -10.09 2.86
CA ARG A 362 8.21 -10.39 1.44
C ARG A 362 8.76 -9.20 0.66
N GLY A 363 8.67 -8.00 1.22
CA GLY A 363 8.84 -6.75 0.50
C GLY A 363 7.55 -6.29 -0.19
N PRO A 364 7.44 -5.00 -0.54
CA PRO A 364 6.20 -4.36 -0.96
C PRO A 364 5.89 -4.57 -2.45
N THR A 365 5.62 -5.82 -2.80
CA THR A 365 5.24 -6.22 -4.15
C THR A 365 4.08 -7.21 -4.14
N GLY A 366 3.34 -7.25 -5.23
CA GLY A 366 2.20 -8.15 -5.41
C GLY A 366 0.85 -7.51 -5.05
N VAL A 367 -0.21 -8.02 -5.67
CA VAL A 367 -1.60 -7.61 -5.42
C VAL A 367 -2.13 -8.22 -4.11
N ILE A 368 -3.27 -7.72 -3.61
CA ILE A 368 -3.94 -8.18 -2.38
C ILE A 368 -3.93 -9.72 -2.25
N GLY A 369 -4.38 -10.43 -3.28
CA GLY A 369 -4.50 -11.89 -3.26
C GLY A 369 -3.17 -12.64 -3.09
N THR A 370 -2.03 -12.02 -3.42
CA THR A 370 -0.72 -12.65 -3.22
C THR A 370 -0.39 -12.87 -1.74
N ASN A 371 -0.99 -12.10 -0.83
CA ASN A 371 -0.78 -12.21 0.61
C ASN A 371 -1.51 -13.42 1.22
N LYS A 372 -2.50 -14.00 0.53
CA LYS A 372 -3.32 -15.09 1.10
C LYS A 372 -2.52 -16.37 1.33
N LYS A 373 -1.83 -16.87 0.29
CA LYS A 373 -0.97 -18.07 0.40
C LYS A 373 0.20 -17.83 1.34
N ASP A 374 0.80 -16.64 1.27
CA ASP A 374 1.89 -16.25 2.15
C ASP A 374 1.52 -16.26 3.64
N SER A 375 0.33 -15.76 3.96
CA SER A 375 -0.18 -15.75 5.34
C SER A 375 -0.53 -17.16 5.81
N GLN A 376 -1.14 -17.98 4.95
CA GLN A 376 -1.42 -19.39 5.24
C GLN A 376 -0.13 -20.15 5.59
N ASP A 377 0.92 -20.02 4.79
CA ASP A 377 2.18 -20.75 4.99
C ASP A 377 2.86 -20.38 6.32
N THR A 378 2.72 -19.13 6.74
CA THR A 378 3.21 -18.68 8.04
C THR A 378 2.35 -19.19 9.19
N VAL A 379 1.02 -19.21 9.03
CA VAL A 379 0.12 -19.79 10.03
C VAL A 379 0.37 -21.30 10.19
N ASP A 380 0.62 -22.03 9.11
CA ASP A 380 0.97 -23.45 9.17
C ASP A 380 2.27 -23.66 9.98
N THR A 381 3.26 -22.79 9.79
CA THR A 381 4.52 -22.81 10.56
C THR A 381 4.28 -22.48 12.03
N LEU A 382 3.45 -21.49 12.33
CA LEU A 382 3.07 -21.08 13.68
C LEU A 382 2.36 -22.21 14.43
N LEU A 383 1.37 -22.85 13.81
CA LEU A 383 0.61 -23.94 14.45
C LEU A 383 1.50 -25.14 14.74
N ALA A 384 2.40 -25.50 13.82
CA ALA A 384 3.38 -26.56 14.04
C ALA A 384 4.37 -26.23 15.18
N ASP A 385 4.70 -24.95 15.38
CA ASP A 385 5.52 -24.52 16.52
C ASP A 385 4.76 -24.63 17.84
N LEU A 386 3.51 -24.20 17.88
CA LEU A 386 2.66 -24.31 19.07
C LEU A 386 2.42 -25.76 19.46
N GLU A 387 2.16 -26.64 18.50
CA GLU A 387 2.01 -28.07 18.75
C GLU A 387 3.27 -28.68 19.37
N ARG A 388 4.46 -28.38 18.83
CA ARG A 388 5.74 -28.81 19.43
C ARG A 388 5.96 -28.22 20.83
N ALA A 389 5.53 -26.98 21.05
CA ALA A 389 5.68 -26.32 22.34
C ALA A 389 4.72 -26.87 23.41
N LYS A 390 3.59 -27.51 23.04
CA LYS A 390 2.70 -28.19 24.01
C LYS A 390 3.47 -29.19 24.88
N GLU A 391 4.38 -29.95 24.27
CA GLU A 391 5.20 -30.96 24.97
C GLU A 391 6.29 -30.33 25.87
N GLY A 392 6.75 -29.12 25.52
CA GLY A 392 7.81 -28.39 26.23
C GLY A 392 7.32 -27.44 27.34
N GLY A 393 6.01 -27.31 27.52
CA GLY A 393 5.39 -26.42 28.50
C GLY A 393 5.17 -25.01 27.96
N LEU A 394 4.01 -24.78 27.34
CA LEU A 394 3.54 -23.42 27.04
C LEU A 394 3.27 -22.65 28.35
N ALA A 395 3.31 -21.32 28.27
CA ALA A 395 2.93 -20.48 29.39
C ALA A 395 1.50 -20.81 29.85
N GLU A 396 1.30 -20.91 31.16
CA GLU A 396 -0.03 -21.04 31.72
C GLU A 396 -0.68 -19.67 31.82
N PHE A 397 -1.91 -19.59 31.30
CA PHE A 397 -2.75 -18.40 31.37
C PHE A 397 -4.04 -18.76 32.13
N PRO A 398 -4.55 -17.85 32.96
CA PRO A 398 -5.81 -18.08 33.66
C PRO A 398 -7.01 -18.06 32.69
N ASP A 399 -8.16 -18.59 33.11
CA ASP A 399 -9.36 -18.66 32.25
C ASP A 399 -9.86 -17.27 31.82
N ASP A 400 -9.61 -16.23 32.63
CA ASP A 400 -9.95 -14.82 32.39
C ASP A 400 -8.85 -14.05 31.61
N HIS A 401 -7.88 -14.75 31.00
CA HIS A 401 -6.73 -14.10 30.35
C HIS A 401 -7.15 -13.17 29.21
N ALA A 402 -8.19 -13.53 28.44
CA ALA A 402 -8.72 -12.67 27.39
C ALA A 402 -9.16 -11.30 27.94
N ASP A 403 -9.81 -11.27 29.10
CA ASP A 403 -10.26 -10.03 29.74
C ASP A 403 -9.07 -9.22 30.26
N LYS A 404 -8.09 -9.89 30.89
CA LYS A 404 -6.84 -9.25 31.34
C LYS A 404 -6.05 -8.62 30.21
N LEU A 405 -6.02 -9.25 29.03
CA LEU A 405 -5.41 -8.68 27.82
C LEU A 405 -6.12 -7.39 27.38
N ALA A 406 -7.47 -7.42 27.36
CA ALA A 406 -8.26 -6.25 26.99
C ALA A 406 -8.11 -5.10 28.01
N GLU A 407 -8.12 -5.40 29.32
CA GLU A 407 -7.86 -4.42 30.38
C GLU A 407 -6.46 -3.82 30.28
N TRP A 408 -5.45 -4.65 30.01
CA TRP A 408 -4.09 -4.19 29.78
C TRP A 408 -4.01 -3.25 28.58
N LEU A 409 -4.58 -3.62 27.43
CA LEU A 409 -4.62 -2.77 26.24
C LEU A 409 -5.34 -1.45 26.50
N ALA A 410 -6.50 -1.47 27.19
CA ALA A 410 -7.23 -0.27 27.58
C ALA A 410 -6.43 0.62 28.55
N SER A 411 -5.64 0.03 29.45
CA SER A 411 -4.76 0.80 30.35
C SER A 411 -3.63 1.51 29.60
N ARG A 412 -3.16 0.92 28.49
CA ARG A 412 -2.08 1.45 27.64
C ARG A 412 -2.58 2.45 26.60
N GLN A 413 -3.80 2.26 26.12
CA GLN A 413 -4.46 3.12 25.17
C GLN A 413 -5.94 3.29 25.58
N PRO A 414 -6.24 4.27 26.45
CA PRO A 414 -7.61 4.52 26.91
C PRO A 414 -8.59 4.92 25.79
N LYS A 415 -8.08 5.38 24.63
CA LYS A 415 -8.86 5.72 23.44
C LYS A 415 -8.83 4.63 22.38
N LEU A 416 -8.65 3.36 22.78
CA LEU A 416 -8.65 2.25 21.83
C LEU A 416 -10.02 2.15 21.12
N VAL A 417 -9.98 1.63 19.90
CA VAL A 417 -11.17 1.50 19.04
C VAL A 417 -11.49 0.03 18.90
N THR A 418 -12.59 -0.42 19.52
CA THR A 418 -13.09 -1.79 19.37
C THR A 418 -13.81 -1.96 18.03
N SER A 419 -14.20 -3.20 17.68
CA SER A 419 -15.06 -3.44 16.52
C SER A 419 -16.34 -2.59 16.57
N ALA A 420 -16.98 -2.47 17.75
CA ALA A 420 -18.19 -1.68 17.93
C ALA A 420 -17.95 -0.17 17.69
N HIS A 421 -16.82 0.36 18.16
CA HIS A 421 -16.42 1.74 17.89
C HIS A 421 -16.15 1.97 16.39
N TRP A 422 -15.46 1.03 15.72
CA TRP A 422 -15.23 1.08 14.28
C TRP A 422 -16.54 1.05 13.48
N GLU A 423 -17.52 0.21 13.85
CA GLU A 423 -18.82 0.16 13.17
C GLU A 423 -19.58 1.50 13.24
N ILE A 424 -19.37 2.29 14.29
CA ILE A 424 -19.93 3.65 14.40
C ILE A 424 -19.25 4.58 13.38
N ILE A 425 -17.92 4.56 13.29
CA ILE A 425 -17.16 5.30 12.27
C ILE A 425 -17.64 4.90 10.87
N ASP A 426 -17.65 3.60 10.57
CA ASP A 426 -17.98 3.09 9.25
C ASP A 426 -19.41 3.47 8.82
N ARG A 427 -20.36 3.40 9.75
CA ARG A 427 -21.74 3.84 9.50
C ARG A 427 -21.82 5.35 9.27
N HIS A 428 -21.11 6.14 10.07
CA HIS A 428 -21.07 7.60 9.92
C HIS A 428 -20.53 7.99 8.54
N GLU A 429 -19.38 7.43 8.14
CA GLU A 429 -18.76 7.72 6.85
C GLU A 429 -19.66 7.32 5.66
N ARG A 430 -20.28 6.14 5.72
CA ARG A 430 -21.21 5.67 4.68
C ARG A 430 -22.44 6.56 4.58
N ALA A 431 -23.05 6.91 5.71
CA ALA A 431 -24.20 7.81 5.77
C ALA A 431 -23.87 9.22 5.27
N ALA A 432 -22.65 9.71 5.50
CA ALA A 432 -22.20 10.99 4.96
C ALA A 432 -22.06 10.98 3.43
N GLY A 433 -21.75 9.82 2.81
CA GLY A 433 -21.62 9.69 1.36
C GLY A 433 -22.93 9.56 0.59
N GLU A 434 -23.93 8.92 1.19
CA GLU A 434 -25.20 8.56 0.53
C GLU A 434 -25.93 9.76 -0.11
N PRO A 435 -26.08 10.93 0.54
CA PRO A 435 -26.74 12.09 -0.07
C PRO A 435 -26.03 12.65 -1.32
N HIS A 436 -24.75 12.31 -1.50
CA HIS A 436 -23.89 12.79 -2.58
C HIS A 436 -23.61 11.71 -3.64
N GLY A 437 -24.24 10.54 -3.53
CA GLY A 437 -24.00 9.41 -4.44
C GLY A 437 -22.61 8.77 -4.27
N ARG A 438 -21.95 9.01 -3.14
CA ARG A 438 -20.62 8.46 -2.82
C ARG A 438 -20.76 7.21 -1.94
N PRO A 439 -19.86 6.23 -2.05
CA PRO A 439 -19.87 5.05 -1.17
C PRO A 439 -19.61 5.41 0.30
N ARG A 440 -18.86 6.48 0.55
CA ARG A 440 -18.60 7.08 1.88
C ARG A 440 -17.91 8.43 1.74
N VAL A 441 -17.96 9.25 2.79
CA VAL A 441 -17.03 10.36 3.02
C VAL A 441 -16.17 10.00 4.23
N LYS A 442 -14.85 9.92 4.03
CA LYS A 442 -13.93 9.47 5.09
C LYS A 442 -13.62 10.59 6.07
N LEU A 443 -13.51 10.27 7.35
CA LEU A 443 -12.99 11.19 8.36
C LEU A 443 -11.46 11.28 8.18
N PRO A 444 -10.91 12.47 7.89
CA PRO A 444 -9.54 12.59 7.37
C PRO A 444 -8.45 12.54 8.45
N ASN A 445 -8.81 12.65 9.73
CA ASN A 445 -7.84 12.73 10.81
C ASN A 445 -8.27 12.00 12.08
N LEU A 446 -7.28 11.78 12.96
CA LEU A 446 -7.45 11.02 14.19
C LEU A 446 -8.45 11.68 15.15
N THR A 447 -8.44 13.01 15.26
CA THR A 447 -9.35 13.76 16.13
C THR A 447 -10.81 13.48 15.76
N GLU A 448 -11.14 13.57 14.47
CA GLU A 448 -12.50 13.33 13.97
C GLU A 448 -12.90 11.85 14.08
N LEU A 449 -12.00 10.92 13.76
CA LEU A 449 -12.23 9.49 13.95
C LEU A 449 -12.55 9.14 15.41
N LEU A 450 -11.83 9.74 16.37
CA LEU A 450 -12.05 9.49 17.80
C LEU A 450 -13.31 10.19 18.32
N ARG A 451 -13.60 11.40 17.85
CA ARG A 451 -14.85 12.13 18.16
C ARG A 451 -16.08 11.35 17.74
N VAL A 452 -16.06 10.71 16.57
CA VAL A 452 -17.20 9.91 16.09
C VAL A 452 -17.31 8.58 16.83
N SER A 453 -16.18 7.95 17.15
CA SER A 453 -16.17 6.59 17.71
C SER A 453 -16.41 6.51 19.22
N HIS A 454 -16.05 7.56 19.97
CA HIS A 454 -16.24 7.63 21.43
C HIS A 454 -17.36 8.57 21.88
N GLY A 455 -17.96 9.32 20.94
CA GLY A 455 -18.91 10.41 21.23
C GLY A 455 -18.21 11.67 21.71
#